data_AF-A0A624UT72-F1
#
_entry.id   AF-A0A624UT72-F1
#
_cell.length_a   1.000
_cell.length_b   1.000
_cell.length_c   1.000
_cell.angle_alpha   90.00
_cell.angle_beta   90.00
_cell.angle_gamma   90.00
#
_symmetry.space_group_name_H-M   'P 1'
#
loop_
_entity.id
_entity.type
_entity.pdbx_description
1 polymer ?
#
loop_
_entity_poly.entity_id
_entity_poly.type
_entity_poly.pdbx_seq_one_letter_code
_entity_poly.pdbx_strand_id
1 'polypeptide(L)'
;FEKLEDCYFSQKQPPAAQNTLTENDGCALLIRFDEHGQIEFTEKVPADAMVCTLEQFKFYLERHGWIVVHKERLVERLMKL
;
A
#
# COMPACT_ATOMS: atom_id res chain seq x y z
N PHE A 1 -5.84 -31.40 -15.52
CA PHE A 1 -5.45 -30.06 -15.08
C PHE A 1 -4.26 -30.21 -14.16
N GLU A 2 -3.10 -29.71 -14.58
CA GLU A 2 -1.89 -29.65 -13.75
C GLU A 2 -2.05 -28.50 -12.75
N LYS A 3 -1.69 -28.70 -11.48
CA LYS A 3 -1.88 -27.65 -10.46
C LYS A 3 -0.82 -26.58 -10.66
N LEU A 4 -1.20 -25.32 -10.50
CA LEU A 4 -0.29 -24.17 -10.63
C LEU A 4 0.97 -24.31 -9.76
N GLU A 5 0.80 -24.99 -8.62
CA GLU A 5 1.83 -25.35 -7.65
C GLU A 5 2.92 -26.24 -8.27
N ASP A 6 2.52 -27.23 -9.08
CA ASP A 6 3.44 -28.20 -9.68
C ASP A 6 4.39 -27.50 -10.66
N CYS A 7 3.92 -26.50 -11.41
CA CYS A 7 4.76 -25.72 -12.34
C CYS A 7 5.72 -24.77 -11.62
N TYR A 8 5.33 -24.23 -10.46
CA TYR A 8 6.17 -23.29 -9.69
C TYR A 8 7.36 -23.99 -9.04
N PHE A 9 7.15 -25.19 -8.47
CA PHE A 9 8.22 -25.95 -7.80
C PHE A 9 9.06 -26.81 -8.76
N SER A 10 8.61 -27.02 -10.00
CA SER A 10 9.31 -27.85 -10.99
C SER A 10 10.44 -27.14 -11.73
N GLN A 11 10.70 -25.85 -11.46
CA GLN A 11 11.84 -25.13 -12.04
C GLN A 11 13.17 -25.65 -11.46
N LYS A 12 13.64 -26.79 -11.98
CA LYS A 12 14.91 -27.43 -11.60
C LYS A 12 16.15 -26.79 -12.23
N GLN A 13 16.02 -25.62 -12.86
CA GLN A 13 17.14 -24.85 -13.37
C GLN A 13 16.95 -23.40 -12.98
N PRO A 14 17.89 -22.79 -12.23
CA PRO A 14 17.85 -21.36 -12.03
C PRO A 14 17.93 -20.68 -13.40
N PRO A 15 17.09 -19.68 -13.70
CA PRO A 15 17.28 -18.84 -14.88
C PRO A 15 18.72 -18.34 -14.88
N ALA A 16 19.38 -18.37 -16.05
CA ALA A 16 20.73 -17.84 -16.20
C ALA A 16 20.80 -16.48 -15.50
N ALA A 17 21.73 -16.33 -14.55
CA ALA A 17 21.84 -15.15 -13.70
C ALA A 17 21.93 -13.90 -14.58
N GLN A 18 20.80 -13.22 -14.76
CA GLN A 18 20.77 -11.85 -15.24
C GLN A 18 21.32 -11.03 -14.09
N ASN A 19 22.65 -10.89 -14.09
CA ASN A 19 23.40 -9.96 -13.28
C ASN A 19 23.02 -8.54 -13.70
N THR A 20 21.83 -8.11 -13.32
CA THR A 20 21.61 -6.75 -12.89
C THR A 20 20.96 -6.90 -11.54
N LEU A 21 21.77 -6.74 -10.50
CA LEU A 21 21.30 -6.26 -9.21
C LEU A 21 20.70 -4.86 -9.49
N THR A 22 19.55 -4.79 -10.16
CA THR A 22 18.63 -3.70 -9.93
C THR A 22 18.26 -3.88 -8.48
N GLU A 23 18.90 -3.06 -7.65
CA GLU A 23 18.45 -2.67 -6.33
C GLU A 23 16.98 -3.05 -6.18
N ASN A 24 16.72 -4.08 -5.37
CA ASN A 24 15.38 -4.61 -5.15
C ASN A 24 14.62 -3.55 -4.36
N ASP A 25 14.26 -2.49 -5.06
CA ASP A 25 13.50 -1.36 -4.59
C ASP A 25 12.09 -1.92 -4.43
N GLY A 26 11.79 -2.36 -3.21
CA GLY A 26 10.62 -3.17 -2.92
C GLY A 26 9.38 -2.57 -3.56
N CYS A 27 8.71 -3.31 -4.44
CA CYS A 27 7.53 -2.80 -5.13
C CYS A 27 6.31 -3.02 -4.22
N ALA A 28 5.80 -1.93 -3.65
CA ALA A 28 4.48 -1.92 -3.05
C ALA A 28 3.41 -1.78 -4.14
N LEU A 29 2.34 -2.55 -4.04
CA LEU A 29 1.17 -2.47 -4.93
C LEU A 29 -0.08 -2.21 -4.09
N LEU A 30 -0.89 -1.24 -4.53
CA LEU A 30 -2.25 -1.08 -4.05
C LEU A 30 -3.16 -1.92 -4.95
N ILE A 31 -3.86 -2.89 -4.36
CA ILE A 31 -4.82 -3.74 -5.07
C ILE A 31 -6.19 -3.51 -4.44
N ARG A 32 -7.18 -3.15 -5.27
CA ARG A 32 -8.58 -3.07 -4.85
C ARG A 32 -9.37 -4.22 -5.43
N PHE A 33 -10.15 -4.86 -4.56
CA PHE A 33 -11.06 -5.93 -4.94
C PHE A 33 -12.49 -5.39 -5.06
N ASP A 34 -13.27 -5.94 -5.98
CA ASP A 34 -14.70 -5.71 -6.08
C ASP A 34 -15.49 -6.52 -5.03
N GLU A 35 -16.82 -6.38 -5.05
CA GLU A 35 -17.73 -7.08 -4.13
C GLU A 35 -17.70 -8.61 -4.26
N HIS A 36 -17.19 -9.13 -5.37
CA HIS A 36 -17.03 -10.56 -5.65
C HIS A 36 -15.62 -11.08 -5.35
N GLY A 37 -14.74 -10.21 -4.85
CA GLY A 37 -13.34 -10.54 -4.56
C GLY A 37 -12.45 -10.60 -5.81
N GLN A 38 -12.89 -10.08 -6.95
CA GLN A 38 -12.07 -9.96 -8.15
C GLN A 38 -11.24 -8.68 -8.11
N ILE A 39 -10.09 -8.68 -8.77
CA ILE A 39 -9.24 -7.49 -8.86
C ILE A 39 -9.95 -6.47 -9.76
N GLU A 40 -10.33 -5.33 -9.18
CA GLU A 40 -10.91 -4.20 -9.90
C GLU A 40 -9.82 -3.20 -10.31
N PHE A 41 -8.77 -3.07 -9.49
CA PHE A 41 -7.75 -2.04 -9.67
C PHE A 41 -6.40 -2.46 -9.07
N THR A 42 -5.32 -2.11 -9.76
CA THR A 42 -3.94 -2.30 -9.27
C THR A 42 -3.09 -1.09 -9.65
N GLU A 43 -2.34 -0.55 -8.70
CA GLU A 43 -1.40 0.55 -8.92
C GLU A 43 -0.08 0.34 -8.17
N LYS A 44 1.03 0.74 -8.78
CA LYS A 44 2.33 0.82 -8.10
C LYS A 44 2.33 1.99 -7.16
N VAL A 45 2.68 1.73 -5.90
CA VAL A 45 2.78 2.77 -4.88
C VAL A 45 4.25 3.20 -4.78
N PRO A 46 4.55 4.51 -4.67
CA PRO A 46 5.90 4.98 -4.39
C PRO A 46 6.50 4.33 -3.14
N ALA A 47 7.83 4.18 -3.10
CA ALA A 47 8.53 3.53 -2.00
C ALA A 47 8.36 4.24 -0.64
N ASP A 48 8.09 5.53 -0.65
CA ASP A 48 7.86 6.38 0.52
C ASP A 48 6.37 6.55 0.87
N ALA A 49 5.47 5.90 0.13
CA ALA A 49 4.05 5.99 0.39
C ALA A 49 3.65 5.25 1.67
N MET A 50 2.78 5.88 2.47
CA MET A 50 2.18 5.23 3.63
C MET A 50 0.80 4.68 3.27
N VAL A 51 0.63 3.36 3.38
CA VAL A 51 -0.64 2.68 3.16
C VAL A 51 -1.24 2.30 4.51
N CYS A 52 -2.29 3.00 4.93
CA CYS A 52 -3.01 2.70 6.16
C CYS A 52 -4.46 3.18 6.09
N THR A 53 -5.29 2.70 7.02
CA THR A 53 -6.65 3.25 7.15
C THR A 53 -6.60 4.68 7.67
N LEU A 54 -7.65 5.45 7.42
CA LEU A 54 -7.76 6.82 7.94
C LEU A 54 -7.61 6.88 9.47
N GLU A 55 -8.14 5.87 10.18
CA GLU A 55 -8.03 5.76 11.64
C GLU A 55 -6.58 5.57 12.10
N GLN A 56 -5.84 4.67 11.45
CA GLN A 56 -4.42 4.45 11.74
C GLN A 56 -3.58 5.69 11.39
N PHE A 57 -3.92 6.36 10.28
CA PHE A 57 -3.26 7.61 9.90
C PHE A 57 -3.45 8.71 10.94
N LYS A 58 -4.69 8.89 11.41
CA LYS A 58 -5.03 9.83 12.47
C LYS A 58 -4.25 9.51 13.75
N PHE A 59 -4.26 8.25 14.19
CA PHE A 59 -3.53 7.81 15.38
C PHE A 59 -2.02 8.10 15.27
N TYR A 60 -1.43 7.83 14.11
CA TYR A 60 -0.02 8.12 13.85
C TYR A 60 0.27 9.62 14.02
N LEU A 61 -0.51 10.50 13.40
CA LEU A 61 -0.34 11.95 13.50
C LEU A 61 -0.43 12.44 14.95
N GLU A 62 -1.44 11.98 15.70
CA GLU A 62 -1.63 12.34 17.11
C GLU A 62 -0.44 11.94 17.98
N ARG A 63 0.14 10.76 17.75
CA ARG A 63 1.35 10.32 18.46
C ARG A 63 2.59 11.17 18.16
N HIS A 64 2.61 11.86 17.02
CA HIS A 64 3.69 12.76 16.62
C HIS A 64 3.39 14.23 16.95
N GLY A 65 2.41 14.49 17.83
CA GLY A 65 2.11 15.84 18.34
C GLY A 65 1.21 16.67 17.44
N TRP A 66 0.64 16.09 16.39
CA TRP A 66 -0.34 16.76 15.54
C TRP A 66 -1.75 16.63 16.12
N ILE A 67 -2.59 17.62 15.85
CA ILE A 67 -4.02 17.56 16.20
C ILE A 67 -4.81 17.44 14.90
N VAL A 68 -5.57 16.35 14.75
CA VAL A 68 -6.46 16.15 13.59
C VAL A 68 -7.86 16.62 13.94
N VAL A 69 -8.35 17.67 13.25
CA VAL A 69 -9.66 18.27 13.52
C VAL A 69 -10.45 18.42 12.23
N HIS A 70 -11.77 18.18 12.30
CA HIS A 70 -12.69 18.55 11.22
C HIS A 70 -12.59 20.05 10.92
N LYS A 71 -12.44 20.38 9.64
CA LYS A 71 -12.24 21.76 9.17
C LYS A 71 -13.36 22.68 9.66
N GLU A 72 -14.59 22.20 9.67
CA GLU A 72 -15.77 22.97 10.10
C GLU A 72 -15.63 23.44 11.55
N ARG A 73 -15.12 22.57 12.43
CA ARG A 73 -14.86 22.90 13.84
C ARG A 73 -13.71 23.89 14.03
N LEU A 74 -12.74 23.90 13.12
CA LEU A 74 -11.66 24.89 13.14
C LEU A 74 -12.17 26.27 12.76
N VAL A 75 -13.00 26.34 11.71
CA VAL A 75 -13.60 27.61 11.24
C VAL A 75 -14.48 28.22 12.32
N GLU A 76 -15.34 27.43 12.99
CA GLU A 76 -16.16 27.90 14.11
C GLU A 76 -15.35 28.44 15.29
N ARG A 77 -14.15 27.90 15.54
CA ARG A 77 -13.26 28.38 16.61
C ARG A 77 -12.48 29.62 16.20
N LEU A 78 -12.07 29.72 14.93
CA LEU A 78 -11.27 30.84 14.40
C LEU A 78 -12.13 32.06 14.05
N MET A 79 -13.37 31.87 13.61
CA MET A 79 -14.32 32.95 13.30
C MET A 79 -15.10 33.48 14.52
N LYS A 80 -14.83 32.96 15.72
CA LYS A 80 -15.32 33.51 16.99
C LYS A 80 -14.43 34.62 17.55
N LEU A 81 -13.44 35.08 16.78
CA LEU A 81 -12.60 36.24 17.05
C LEU A 81 -13.20 37.50 16.42
#